data_AF-A0A2X2WGK2-F1
#
_entry.id   AF-A0A2X2WGK2-F1
#
_cell.length_a   1.000
_cell.length_b   1.000
_cell.length_c   1.000
_cell.angle_alpha   90.00
_cell.angle_beta   90.00
_cell.angle_gamma   90.00
#
_symmetry.space_group_name_H-M   'P 1'
#
loop_
_entity.id
_entity.type
_entity.pdbx_description
1 polymer ?
#
loop_
_entity_poly.entity_id
_entity_poly.type
_entity_poly.pdbx_seq_one_letter_code
_entity_poly.pdbx_strand_id
1 'polypeptide(L)' 'MIEATLEASRMRLRPILMTSLAFILGVMPLVISHGAGSGAQNAVGTGVMGGMLTATLLAIFFVPVFFVVVETSF' A
#
# COMPACT_ATOMS: atom_id res chain seq x y z
N MET A 1 -11.19 -23.16 9.00
CA MET A 1 -11.68 -21.88 8.42
C MET A 1 -10.79 -20.72 8.85
N ILE A 2 -10.76 -20.34 10.14
CA ILE A 2 -9.90 -19.25 10.65
C ILE A 2 -8.40 -19.47 10.33
N GLU A 3 -7.87 -20.68 10.54
CA GLU A 3 -6.46 -21.00 10.32
C GLU A 3 -6.05 -20.90 8.83
N ALA A 4 -6.93 -21.31 7.91
CA ALA A 4 -6.70 -21.20 6.46
C ALA A 4 -6.74 -19.74 5.98
N THR A 5 -7.64 -18.92 6.52
CA THR A 5 -7.70 -17.48 6.24
C THR A 5 -6.46 -16.74 6.77
N LEU A 6 -5.93 -17.16 7.92
CA LEU A 6 -4.72 -16.59 8.53
C LEU A 6 -3.46 -16.96 7.73
N GLU A 7 -3.37 -18.22 7.27
CA GLU A 7 -2.28 -18.68 6.40
C GLU A 7 -2.31 -17.98 5.03
N ALA A 8 -3.50 -17.83 4.43
CA ALA A 8 -3.70 -17.08 3.18
C ALA A 8 -3.36 -15.59 3.33
N SER A 9 -3.73 -14.98 4.46
CA SER A 9 -3.40 -13.58 4.77
C SER A 9 -1.89 -13.39 4.93
N ARG A 10 -1.19 -14.35 5.57
CA ARG A 10 0.28 -14.35 5.68
C ARG A 10 0.97 -14.50 4.32
N MET A 11 0.45 -15.35 3.44
CA MET A 11 1.00 -15.49 2.08
C MET A 11 0.86 -14.21 1.25
N ARG A 12 -0.19 -13.40 1.49
CA ARG A 12 -0.42 -12.13 0.79
C ARG A 12 0.29 -10.93 1.43
N LEU A 13 0.58 -11.00 2.73
CA LEU A 13 1.28 -9.93 3.45
C LEU A 13 2.68 -9.66 2.86
N ARG A 14 3.41 -10.71 2.47
CA ARG A 14 4.73 -10.59 1.82
C ARG A 14 4.67 -9.81 0.49
N PRO A 15 3.82 -10.19 -0.48
CA PRO A 15 3.64 -9.43 -1.72
C PRO A 15 3.15 -7.99 -1.52
N ILE A 16 2.24 -7.73 -0.58
CA ILE A 16 1.72 -6.38 -0.30
C ILE A 16 2.84 -5.49 0.26
N LEU A 17 3.63 -5.99 1.21
CA LEU A 17 4.78 -5.27 1.74
C LEU A 17 5.87 -5.07 0.67
N MET A 18 6.13 -6.06 -0.17
CA MET A 18 7.13 -5.95 -1.23
C MET A 18 6.80 -4.85 -2.24
N THR A 19 5.55 -4.80 -2.71
CA THR A 19 5.11 -3.82 -3.71
C THR A 19 5.03 -2.41 -3.15
N SER A 20 4.48 -2.27 -1.93
CA SER A 20 4.42 -0.98 -1.25
C SER A 20 5.82 -0.42 -0.94
N LEU A 21 6.74 -1.24 -0.42
CA LEU A 21 8.13 -0.81 -0.17
C LEU A 21 8.87 -0.45 -1.46
N ALA A 22 8.75 -1.27 -2.51
CA ALA A 22 9.38 -0.98 -3.80
C ALA A 22 8.87 0.34 -4.39
N PHE A 23 7.57 0.60 -4.29
CA PHE A 23 6.99 1.84 -4.77
C PHE A 23 7.46 3.02 -3.91
N ILE A 24 7.46 2.93 -2.56
CA ILE A 24 7.90 4.03 -1.66
C ILE A 24 9.34 4.44 -1.97
N LEU A 25 10.23 3.46 -2.11
CA LEU A 25 11.63 3.70 -2.44
C LEU A 25 11.79 4.28 -3.86
N GLY A 26 10.94 3.87 -4.80
CA GLY A 26 10.93 4.41 -6.17
C GLY A 26 10.47 5.87 -6.26
N VAL A 27 9.55 6.31 -5.39
CA VAL A 27 9.09 7.73 -5.36
C VAL A 27 9.96 8.62 -4.47
N MET A 28 10.78 8.05 -3.58
CA MET A 28 11.70 8.78 -2.72
C MET A 28 12.56 9.84 -3.45
N PRO A 29 13.21 9.56 -4.60
CA PRO A 29 13.97 10.58 -5.32
C PRO A 29 13.10 11.71 -5.89
N LEU A 30 11.82 11.46 -6.20
CA LEU A 30 10.90 12.50 -6.66
C LEU A 30 10.51 13.46 -5.54
N VAL A 31 10.51 13.01 -4.28
CA VAL A 31 10.20 13.84 -3.10
C VAL A 31 11.38 14.73 -2.70
N ILE A 32 12.61 14.26 -2.95
CA ILE A 32 13.87 14.93 -2.58
C ILE A 32 14.48 15.65 -3.80
N SER A 33 13.72 15.78 -4.88
CA SER A 33 14.17 16.44 -6.12
C SER A 33 14.33 17.95 -5.90
N HIS A 34 15.51 18.47 -6.24
CA HIS A 34 15.83 19.91 -6.18
C HIS A 34 16.47 20.32 -7.52
N GLY A 35 15.72 21.05 -8.36
CA GLY A 35 16.13 21.40 -9.72
C GLY A 35 14.97 21.95 -10.55
N ALA A 36 15.17 22.14 -11.86
CA ALA A 36 14.11 22.59 -12.76
C ALA A 36 12.94 21.59 -12.78
N GLY A 37 11.72 22.07 -12.52
CA GLY A 37 10.53 21.22 -12.41
C GLY A 37 10.44 20.40 -11.12
N SER A 38 11.25 20.70 -10.08
CA SER A 38 11.15 20.03 -8.77
C SER A 38 9.81 20.26 -8.09
N GLY A 39 9.16 21.42 -8.29
CA GLY A 39 7.84 21.69 -7.74
C GLY A 39 6.80 20.65 -8.16
N ALA A 40 6.79 20.25 -9.45
CA ALA A 40 5.89 19.23 -9.96
C ALA A 40 6.27 17.82 -9.45
N GLN A 41 7.56 17.51 -9.40
CA GLN A 41 8.06 16.21 -8.91
C GLN A 41 7.77 16.02 -7.43
N ASN A 42 8.02 17.03 -6.60
CA ASN A 42 7.76 17.01 -5.16
C ASN A 42 6.25 16.95 -4.88
N ALA A 43 5.43 17.71 -5.62
CA ALA A 43 3.98 17.65 -5.47
C ALA A 43 3.41 16.24 -5.74
N VAL A 44 3.84 15.61 -6.84
CA VAL A 44 3.44 14.23 -7.17
C VAL A 44 4.03 13.24 -6.18
N GLY A 45 5.32 13.36 -5.87
CA GLY A 45 6.04 12.47 -4.96
C GLY A 45 5.44 12.44 -3.56
N THR A 46 5.19 13.61 -2.97
CA THR A 46 4.59 13.72 -1.63
C THR A 46 3.16 13.20 -1.62
N GLY A 47 2.36 13.50 -2.66
CA GLY A 47 0.99 13.01 -2.78
C GLY A 47 0.91 11.49 -2.91
N VAL A 48 1.74 10.90 -3.77
CA VAL A 48 1.79 9.46 -4.00
C VAL A 48 2.37 8.73 -2.78
N MET A 49 3.44 9.23 -2.17
CA MET A 49 4.06 8.62 -0.99
C MET A 49 3.09 8.60 0.20
N GLY A 50 2.40 9.72 0.47
CA GLY A 50 1.37 9.78 1.49
C GLY A 50 0.20 8.84 1.20
N GLY A 51 -0.35 8.90 -0.02
CA GLY A 51 -1.46 8.06 -0.44
C GLY A 51 -1.15 6.56 -0.33
N MET A 52 0.07 6.16 -0.66
CA MET A 52 0.45 4.75 -0.61
C MET A 52 0.69 4.23 0.81
N LEU A 53 1.23 5.06 1.71
CA LEU A 53 1.32 4.73 3.14
C LEU A 53 -0.06 4.52 3.74
N THR A 54 -0.98 5.46 3.49
CA THR A 54 -2.36 5.37 3.98
C THR A 54 -3.09 4.19 3.34
N ALA A 55 -2.95 3.96 2.04
CA ALA A 55 -3.57 2.84 1.34
C ALA A 55 -3.05 1.49 1.82
N THR A 56 -1.75 1.35 2.08
CA THR A 56 -1.16 0.09 2.58
C THR A 56 -1.67 -0.23 3.98
N LEU A 57 -1.69 0.76 4.87
CA LEU A 57 -2.22 0.59 6.23
C LEU A 57 -3.71 0.22 6.19
N LEU A 58 -4.52 0.97 5.44
CA LEU A 58 -5.95 0.68 5.31
C LEU A 58 -6.19 -0.69 4.67
N ALA A 59 -5.50 -1.03 3.58
CA ALA A 59 -5.70 -2.29 2.86
C ALA A 59 -5.40 -3.51 3.74
N ILE A 60 -4.36 -3.49 4.56
CA ILE A 60 -4.02 -4.63 5.44
C ILE A 60 -5.18 -4.97 6.39
N PHE A 61 -5.89 -3.98 6.91
CA PHE A 61 -7.02 -4.20 7.82
C PHE A 61 -8.35 -4.37 7.08
N PHE A 62 -8.62 -3.55 6.07
CA PHE A 62 -9.92 -3.53 5.39
C PHE A 62 -10.08 -4.68 4.39
N VAL A 63 -9.03 -5.13 3.71
CA VAL A 63 -9.13 -6.24 2.74
C VAL A 63 -9.65 -7.54 3.39
N PRO A 64 -9.10 -8.03 4.53
CA PRO A 64 -9.64 -9.24 5.16
C PRO A 64 -11.04 -9.03 5.74
N VAL A 65 -11.33 -7.85 6.27
CA VAL A 65 -12.68 -7.52 6.79
C VAL A 65 -13.70 -7.52 5.66
N PHE A 66 -13.42 -6.86 4.54
CA PHE A 66 -14.30 -6.88 3.36
C PHE A 66 -14.46 -8.29 2.81
N PHE A 67 -13.39 -9.10 2.78
CA PHE A 67 -13.49 -10.48 2.33
C PHE A 67 -14.49 -11.28 3.17
N VAL A 68 -14.39 -11.22 4.51
CA VAL A 68 -15.30 -11.92 5.43
C VAL A 68 -16.73 -11.38 5.33
N VAL A 69 -16.92 -10.07 5.23
CA VAL A 69 -18.25 -9.46 5.10
C VAL A 69 -18.94 -9.88 3.80
N VAL A 70 -18.21 -9.89 2.68
CA VAL A 70 -18.72 -10.34 1.39
C VAL A 70 -19.03 -11.84 1.41
N GLU A 71 -18.13 -12.64 1.98
CA GLU A 71 -18.32 -14.09 2.13
C GLU A 71 -19.52 -14.44 3.04
N THR A 72 -19.78 -13.65 4.09
CA THR A 72 -20.92 -13.91 5.01
C THR A 72 -22.25 -13.39 4.48
N SER A 73 -22.22 -12.44 3.53
CA SER A 73 -23.44 -11.86 2.93
C SER A 73 -24.02 -12.66 1.76
N PHE A 74 -23.33 -13.72 1.31
CA PHE A 74 -23.75 -14.64 0.25
C PHE A 74 -23.80 -16.08 0.78
#